data_AF-A0A940L7B4-F1
#
_entry.id   AF-A0A940L7B4-F1
#
_cell.length_a   1.000
_cell.length_b   1.000
_cell.length_c   1.000
_cell.angle_alpha   90.00
_cell.angle_beta   90.00
_cell.angle_gamma   90.00
#
_symmetry.space_group_name_H-M   'P 1'
#
loop_
_entity.id
_entity.type
_entity.pdbx_description
1 polymer ?
#
loop_
_entity_poly.entity_id
_entity_poly.type
_entity_poly.pdbx_seq_one_letter_code
_entity_poly.pdbx_strand_id
1 'polypeptide(L)'
;MDYRQAEYHEELQKVQDRDFTHNWVSSSAFIFYLSVFCFVAFTFGSCFKLYTKRFENSTPQNVQVQESSLYIPKYSAPAAK
;
A
#
# COMPACT_ATOMS: atom_id res chain seq x y z
N MET A 1 -21.32 -8.49 55.23
CA MET A 1 -20.79 -8.08 53.92
C MET A 1 -19.58 -8.95 53.65
N ASP A 2 -19.64 -9.79 52.63
CA ASP A 2 -18.61 -10.78 52.35
C ASP A 2 -17.49 -10.13 51.51
N TYR A 3 -16.54 -9.48 52.20
CA TYR A 3 -15.49 -8.64 51.60
C TYR A 3 -14.68 -9.36 50.52
N ARG A 4 -14.54 -10.68 50.65
CA ARG A 4 -13.84 -11.53 49.68
C ARG A 4 -14.56 -11.61 48.33
N GLN A 5 -15.89 -11.53 48.32
CA GLN A 5 -16.67 -11.53 47.08
C GLN A 5 -16.54 -10.20 46.32
N ALA A 6 -16.45 -9.09 47.06
CA ALA A 6 -16.25 -7.76 46.47
C ALA A 6 -14.87 -7.62 45.81
N GLU A 7 -13.80 -8.04 46.49
CA GLU A 7 -12.45 -8.07 45.91
C GLU A 7 -12.39 -8.96 44.67
N TYR A 8 -13.00 -10.14 44.70
CA TYR A 8 -13.02 -11.04 43.56
C TYR A 8 -13.74 -10.42 42.34
N HIS A 9 -14.84 -9.70 42.56
CA HIS A 9 -15.55 -9.00 41.49
C HIS A 9 -14.74 -7.84 40.91
N GLU A 10 -14.01 -7.11 41.75
CA GLU A 10 -13.15 -6.01 41.32
C GLU A 10 -11.96 -6.51 40.49
N GLU A 11 -11.34 -7.62 40.89
CA GLU A 11 -10.25 -8.24 40.12
C GLU A 11 -10.73 -8.80 38.78
N LEU A 12 -11.93 -9.39 38.74
CA LEU A 12 -12.55 -9.81 37.47
C LEU A 12 -12.85 -8.61 36.56
N GLN A 13 -13.35 -7.50 37.11
CA GLN A 13 -13.57 -6.27 36.33
C GLN A 13 -12.27 -5.69 35.78
N LYS A 14 -11.19 -5.65 36.55
CA LYS A 14 -9.87 -5.19 36.06
C LYS A 14 -9.34 -6.05 34.91
N VAL A 15 -9.48 -7.37 35.01
CA VAL A 15 -9.07 -8.30 33.95
C VAL A 15 -9.93 -8.09 32.70
N GLN A 16 -11.23 -7.86 32.89
CA GLN A 16 -12.17 -7.65 31.79
C GLN A 16 -12.00 -6.30 31.08
N ASP A 17 -11.66 -5.22 31.81
CA ASP A 17 -11.35 -3.91 31.23
C ASP A 17 -10.02 -3.90 30.45
N ARG A 18 -9.11 -4.79 30.83
CA ARG A 18 -7.84 -5.04 30.12
C ARG A 18 -8.03 -5.87 28.85
N ASP A 19 -9.20 -6.50 28.70
CA ASP A 19 -9.50 -7.32 27.55
C ASP A 19 -9.98 -6.45 26.38
N PHE A 20 -9.23 -6.50 25.27
CA PHE A 20 -9.52 -5.75 24.04
C PHE A 20 -10.91 -6.07 23.47
N THR A 21 -11.46 -7.22 23.84
CA THR A 21 -12.79 -7.68 23.42
C THR A 21 -13.92 -6.91 24.12
N HIS A 22 -13.71 -6.38 25.33
CA HIS A 22 -14.73 -5.63 26.08
C HIS A 22 -14.75 -4.14 25.74
N ASN A 23 -13.59 -3.55 25.45
CA ASN A 23 -13.46 -2.13 25.10
C ASN A 23 -13.35 -1.90 23.58
N TRP A 24 -14.39 -2.31 22.84
CA TRP A 24 -14.47 -2.16 21.39
C TRP A 24 -14.37 -0.71 20.91
N VAL A 25 -14.91 0.23 21.68
CA VAL A 25 -14.89 1.66 21.32
C VAL A 25 -13.48 2.23 21.45
N SER A 26 -12.74 1.90 22.51
CA SER A 26 -11.33 2.33 22.62
C SER A 26 -10.40 1.58 21.66
N SER A 27 -10.71 0.32 21.32
CA SER A 27 -9.92 -0.48 20.37
C SER A 27 -10.13 -0.03 18.91
N SER A 28 -11.34 0.46 18.56
CA SER A 28 -11.69 0.88 17.20
C SER A 28 -10.83 2.03 16.67
N ALA A 29 -10.49 3.01 17.50
CA ALA A 29 -9.62 4.12 17.10
C ALA A 29 -8.21 3.63 16.74
N PHE A 30 -7.65 2.70 17.53
CA PHE A 30 -6.34 2.13 17.27
C PHE A 30 -6.29 1.39 15.93
N ILE A 31 -7.25 0.50 15.67
CA ILE A 31 -7.32 -0.24 14.40
C ILE A 31 -7.59 0.71 13.23
N PHE A 32 -8.40 1.76 13.42
CA PHE A 32 -8.61 2.78 12.41
C PHE A 32 -7.29 3.47 12.02
N TYR A 33 -6.51 3.96 12.98
CA TYR A 33 -5.22 4.59 12.69
C TYR A 33 -4.22 3.62 12.06
N LEU A 34 -4.15 2.37 12.54
CA LEU A 34 -3.27 1.35 11.97
C LEU A 34 -3.64 1.03 10.52
N SER A 35 -4.94 0.91 10.23
CA SER A 35 -5.43 0.66 8.87
C SER A 35 -5.10 1.82 7.93
N VAL A 36 -5.37 3.07 8.35
CA VAL A 36 -5.05 4.27 7.57
C VAL A 36 -3.55 4.39 7.31
N PHE A 37 -2.72 4.13 8.34
CA PHE A 37 -1.27 4.09 8.18
C PHE A 37 -0.83 3.03 7.16
N CYS A 38 -1.42 1.83 7.21
CA CYS A 38 -1.11 0.75 6.29
C CYS A 38 -1.48 1.13 4.83
N PHE A 39 -2.65 1.74 4.62
CA PHE A 39 -3.05 2.24 3.31
C PHE A 39 -2.11 3.32 2.78
N VAL A 40 -1.75 4.31 3.61
CA VAL A 40 -0.82 5.37 3.22
C VAL A 40 0.55 4.79 2.87
N ALA A 41 1.09 3.89 3.69
CA ALA A 41 2.36 3.21 3.43
C ALA A 41 2.32 2.39 2.14
N PHE A 42 1.21 1.70 1.86
CA PHE A 42 1.04 0.90 0.65
C PHE A 42 0.94 1.78 -0.61
N THR A 43 0.16 2.85 -0.58
CA THR A 43 0.05 3.81 -1.69
C THR A 43 1.39 4.50 -1.94
N PHE A 44 2.08 4.99 -0.90
CA PHE A 44 3.40 5.61 -1.08
C PHE A 44 4.45 4.61 -1.56
N GLY A 45 4.49 3.40 -0.99
CA GLY A 45 5.42 2.36 -1.41
C GLY A 45 5.21 1.95 -2.87
N SER A 46 3.95 1.78 -3.29
CA SER A 46 3.60 1.43 -4.68
C SER A 46 3.91 2.57 -5.66
N CYS A 47 3.55 3.83 -5.33
CA CYS A 47 3.88 5.00 -6.15
C CYS A 47 5.39 5.22 -6.26
N PHE A 48 6.16 5.01 -5.19
CA PHE A 48 7.61 5.17 -5.18
C PHE A 48 8.32 4.09 -6.01
N LYS A 49 7.92 2.83 -5.88
CA LYS A 49 8.39 1.73 -6.73
C LYS A 49 8.08 2.00 -8.20
N LEU A 50 6.87 2.49 -8.50
CA LEU A 50 6.49 2.85 -9.86
C LEU A 50 7.35 4.00 -10.37
N TYR A 51 7.52 5.09 -9.62
CA TYR A 51 8.34 6.23 -10.03
C TYR A 51 9.78 5.85 -10.39
N THR A 52 10.43 5.02 -9.57
CA THR A 52 11.83 4.63 -9.78
C THR A 52 12.01 3.61 -10.92
N LYS A 53 11.06 2.69 -11.10
CA LYS A 53 11.15 1.60 -12.10
C LYS A 53 10.45 1.89 -13.42
N ARG A 54 9.78 3.03 -13.55
CA ARG A 54 9.03 3.39 -14.77
C ARG A 54 9.91 3.65 -15.99
N PHE A 55 11.20 3.94 -15.84
CA PHE A 55 12.06 4.30 -16.96
C PHE A 55 13.28 3.41 -17.21
N GLU A 56 13.64 2.51 -16.29
CA GLU A 56 14.65 1.46 -16.56
C GLU A 56 14.23 0.54 -17.72
N ASN A 57 12.92 0.36 -17.94
CA ASN A 57 12.38 -0.48 -19.01
C ASN A 57 11.79 0.32 -20.20
N SER A 58 11.66 1.65 -20.06
CA SER A 58 11.01 2.52 -21.07
C SER A 58 11.99 3.14 -22.06
N THR A 59 13.29 3.07 -21.76
CA THR A 59 14.34 3.27 -22.77
C THR A 59 14.89 1.89 -23.07
N PRO A 60 14.21 1.10 -23.92
CA PRO A 60 14.77 -0.13 -24.43
C PRO A 60 16.09 0.20 -25.11
N GLN A 61 17.18 0.06 -24.35
CA GLN A 61 18.56 0.25 -24.81
C GLN A 61 18.94 -0.78 -25.88
N ASN A 62 18.01 -1.70 -26.17
CA ASN A 62 18.05 -2.69 -27.23
C ASN A 62 16.65 -2.92 -27.85
N VAL A 63 15.96 -1.86 -28.34
CA VAL A 63 14.84 -2.11 -29.29
C VAL A 63 15.45 -2.67 -30.56
N GLN A 64 15.36 -3.98 -30.73
CA GLN A 64 15.47 -4.61 -32.03
C GLN A 64 14.21 -4.21 -32.82
N VAL A 65 14.20 -3.01 -33.41
CA VAL A 65 13.13 -2.60 -34.32
C VAL A 65 13.20 -3.55 -35.50
N GLN A 66 12.18 -4.38 -35.70
CA GLN A 66 12.15 -5.28 -36.84
C GLN A 66 12.10 -4.46 -38.13
N GLU A 67 13.02 -4.72 -39.06
CA GLU A 67 13.12 -4.02 -40.35
C GLU A 67 11.83 -4.15 -41.20
N SER A 68 11.01 -5.17 -40.96
CA SER A 68 9.70 -5.34 -41.60
C SER A 68 8.68 -4.27 -41.20
N SER A 69 8.87 -3.59 -40.06
CA SER A 69 8.03 -2.49 -39.60
C SER A 69 8.51 -1.12 -40.10
N LEU A 70 9.64 -1.08 -40.83
CA LEU A 70 10.19 0.16 -41.37
C LEU A 70 9.32 0.65 -42.53
N TYR A 71 8.52 1.67 -42.27
CA TYR A 71 7.74 2.35 -43.31
C TYR A 71 8.59 3.38 -44.04
N ILE A 72 8.83 3.16 -45.33
CA ILE A 72 9.40 4.18 -46.23
C ILE A 72 8.23 5.02 -46.78
N PRO A 73 8.17 6.33 -46.49
CA PRO A 73 7.09 7.18 -46.96
C PRO A 73 7.11 7.34 -48.49
N LYS A 74 5.95 7.12 -49.13
CA LYS A 74 5.80 7.18 -50.60
C LYS A 74 5.90 8.58 -51.22
N TYR A 75 5.95 9.64 -50.40
CA TYR A 75 5.91 11.04 -50.88
C TYR A 75 6.97 11.96 -50.24
N SER A 76 7.92 11.45 -49.46
CA SER A 76 9.07 12.29 -49.09
C SER A 76 9.92 12.52 -50.34
N ALA A 77 10.18 13.78 -50.67
CA ALA A 77 10.90 14.22 -51.85
C ALA A 77 12.12 13.34 -52.17
N PRO A 78 12.39 13.05 -53.47
CA PRO A 78 13.53 12.23 -53.85
C PRO A 78 14.79 12.85 -53.27
N ALA A 79 15.59 12.03 -52.57
CA ALA A 79 16.91 12.41 -52.12
C ALA A 79 17.67 12.97 -53.32
N ALA A 80 18.06 14.25 -53.21
CA ALA A 80 18.92 14.88 -54.19
C ALA A 80 20.19 14.04 -54.33
N LYS A 81 20.55 13.84 -55.61
CA LYS A 81 21.58 12.94 -56.12
C LYS A 81 22.97 13.20 -55.54
#